data_AF-A0A9N8EB65-F1
#
_entry.id   AF-A0A9N8EB65-F1
#
_cell.length_a   1.000
_cell.length_b   1.000
_cell.length_c   1.000
_cell.angle_alpha   90.00
_cell.angle_beta   90.00
_cell.angle_gamma   90.00
#
_symmetry.space_group_name_H-M   'P 1'
#
loop_
_entity.id
_entity.type
_entity.pdbx_description
1 polymer ?
#
loop_
_entity_poly.entity_id
_entity_poly.type
_entity_poly.pdbx_seq_one_letter_code
_entity_poly.pdbx_strand_id
1 'polypeptide(L)'
;MHAPQQPPMAASRPPQESHANQITATKGFPQGLIQAISHYINTIPLRIWVIDNSASMQVADGHKIVGSTFQNFTTTDCSRWDEAQEEVAFHAYMSGCLGVPTRFNLVNTPVSKSGVQLNRSFSIFENGPARVQQDLQTAGNVMGQILPIGPATPLAYHIRQIQAMVSQMAPKLVSEGKAVSVILATSGVPTDNHGNHGPAVVQDFVQALRSLEGLPILIVVRLCTDDETVVDFYNTLDAMSTNLSYDVVDDFFGEAIEVYLKNPWLNYGMPLHRFRQFGFNIPVFDEIDERALSFPELRQFCAFFFPMQQPWPDPAAQWPSFLRALAMVLAREKMHFNPVTKSLGPWIDLRRLHFVYARNTPFPPDIQVPLAFQQRPHQQPFQGYPPQQQSARSQPQQPGSFQQPRQQQPMPQQQHAPPPPQQQQQQPPPPQSSAPPGAAVSASKYTQASGDEGMAQIKRGILQWATAPPAHQNLRSIDQLLSCFPQTFPPAFGLTDHAYFKKWKSFSPDALSGRDEAVLKRAVRKTKFFLHPDKLPKDLTKEQTFLCKMLWDIVADSWEAFGPSS
;
A
#
# COMPACT_ATOMS: atom_id res chain seq x y z
N MET A 1 -44.08 -7.61 -5.89
CA MET A 1 -42.75 -7.16 -5.46
C MET A 1 -42.60 -5.71 -5.85
N HIS A 2 -42.70 -4.78 -4.90
CA HIS A 2 -42.57 -3.34 -5.19
C HIS A 2 -41.08 -3.01 -5.34
N ALA A 3 -40.68 -2.55 -6.53
CA ALA A 3 -39.36 -1.97 -6.72
C ALA A 3 -39.22 -0.73 -5.82
N PRO A 4 -38.13 -0.59 -5.05
CA PRO A 4 -37.91 0.59 -4.23
C PRO A 4 -37.83 1.82 -5.14
N GLN A 5 -38.66 2.84 -4.85
CA GLN A 5 -38.62 4.12 -5.55
C GLN A 5 -37.25 4.77 -5.34
N GLN A 6 -36.58 5.10 -6.45
CA GLN A 6 -35.30 5.78 -6.43
C GLN A 6 -35.47 7.22 -5.92
N PRO A 7 -34.65 7.68 -4.96
CA PRO A 7 -34.66 9.08 -4.57
C PRO A 7 -34.13 9.96 -5.72
N PRO A 8 -34.71 11.15 -5.93
CA PRO A 8 -34.23 12.08 -6.95
C PRO A 8 -32.79 12.51 -6.65
N MET A 9 -31.90 12.46 -7.65
CA MET A 9 -30.55 13.00 -7.52
C MET A 9 -30.65 14.51 -7.28
N ALA A 10 -30.35 14.96 -6.05
CA ALA A 10 -30.33 16.36 -5.69
C ALA A 10 -29.37 17.13 -6.62
N ALA A 11 -29.80 18.28 -7.13
CA ALA A 11 -28.93 19.15 -7.91
C ALA A 11 -27.75 19.58 -7.02
N SER A 12 -26.53 19.18 -7.41
CA SER A 12 -25.30 19.51 -6.70
C SER A 12 -25.08 21.03 -6.74
N ARG A 13 -25.39 21.71 -5.63
CA ARG A 13 -25.01 23.10 -5.42
C ARG A 13 -23.49 23.13 -5.21
N PRO A 14 -22.73 24.08 -5.80
CA PRO A 14 -21.30 24.17 -5.55
C PRO A 14 -21.08 24.28 -4.03
N PRO A 15 -20.07 23.60 -3.47
CA PRO A 15 -19.78 23.70 -2.05
C PRO A 15 -19.52 25.16 -1.71
N GLN A 16 -20.07 25.61 -0.58
CA GLN A 16 -19.71 26.91 -0.06
C GLN A 16 -18.22 26.88 0.28
N GLU A 17 -17.48 27.91 -0.11
CA GLU A 17 -16.04 28.09 0.10
C GLU A 17 -15.63 27.86 1.59
N SER A 18 -16.57 28.07 2.52
CA SER A 18 -16.47 27.77 3.94
C SER A 18 -16.23 26.29 4.29
N HIS A 19 -16.71 25.35 3.47
CA HIS A 19 -16.63 23.92 3.74
C HIS A 19 -15.27 23.32 3.36
N ALA A 20 -14.70 23.74 2.23
CA ALA A 20 -13.33 23.41 1.86
C ALA A 20 -12.35 23.93 2.93
N ASN A 21 -12.59 25.15 3.44
CA ASN A 21 -11.83 25.76 4.53
C ASN A 21 -11.93 25.01 5.88
N GLN A 22 -13.00 24.26 6.14
CA GLN A 22 -13.07 23.39 7.33
C GLN A 22 -12.15 22.16 7.21
N ILE A 23 -12.01 21.62 6.01
CA ILE A 23 -11.13 20.48 5.73
C ILE A 23 -9.66 20.91 5.84
N THR A 24 -9.32 22.12 5.34
CA THR A 24 -7.96 22.67 5.41
C THR A 24 -7.49 22.86 6.85
N ALA A 25 -8.34 23.41 7.71
CA ALA A 25 -8.00 23.70 9.10
C ALA A 25 -7.77 22.44 9.94
N THR A 26 -8.46 21.34 9.62
CA THR A 26 -8.55 20.18 10.52
C THR A 26 -7.71 18.98 10.12
N LYS A 27 -7.36 18.81 8.84
CA LYS A 27 -6.77 17.54 8.35
C LYS A 27 -5.41 17.65 7.65
N GLY A 28 -4.86 18.86 7.51
CA GLY A 28 -3.49 19.03 7.00
C GLY A 28 -3.32 18.72 5.51
N PHE A 29 -4.35 18.92 4.70
CA PHE A 29 -4.19 18.86 3.25
C PHE A 29 -3.33 20.06 2.77
N PRO A 30 -2.40 19.86 1.83
CA PRO A 30 -1.72 20.96 1.14
C PRO A 30 -2.72 21.73 0.29
N GLN A 31 -2.48 23.03 0.10
CA GLN A 31 -3.43 23.93 -0.56
C GLN A 31 -3.85 23.45 -1.96
N GLY A 32 -2.94 22.81 -2.70
CA GLY A 32 -3.23 22.28 -4.02
C GLY A 32 -4.20 21.12 -4.02
N LEU A 33 -4.06 20.17 -3.08
CA LEU A 33 -5.04 19.09 -2.95
C LEU A 33 -6.42 19.64 -2.58
N ILE A 34 -6.51 20.71 -1.79
CA ILE A 34 -7.80 21.35 -1.46
C ILE A 34 -8.44 21.97 -2.71
N GLN A 35 -7.66 22.64 -3.54
CA GLN A 35 -8.14 23.17 -4.81
C GLN A 35 -8.55 22.05 -5.76
N ALA A 36 -7.78 20.96 -5.82
CA ALA A 36 -8.12 19.78 -6.59
C ALA A 36 -9.44 19.16 -6.09
N ILE A 37 -9.62 18.97 -4.78
CA ILE A 37 -10.90 18.53 -4.20
C ILE A 37 -12.03 19.45 -4.68
N SER A 38 -11.86 20.76 -4.56
CA SER A 38 -12.88 21.75 -4.97
C SER A 38 -13.26 21.66 -6.45
N HIS A 39 -12.30 21.30 -7.31
CA HIS A 39 -12.52 21.06 -8.73
C HIS A 39 -13.25 19.72 -8.99
N TYR A 40 -12.70 18.62 -8.49
CA TYR A 40 -13.12 17.26 -8.82
C TYR A 40 -14.41 16.79 -8.13
N ILE A 41 -14.82 17.41 -7.01
CA ILE A 41 -16.12 17.09 -6.41
C ILE A 41 -17.30 17.35 -7.34
N ASN A 42 -17.17 18.30 -8.28
CA ASN A 42 -18.22 18.59 -9.26
C ASN A 42 -18.23 17.59 -10.43
N THR A 43 -17.11 16.88 -10.67
CA THR A 43 -17.01 15.85 -11.71
C THR A 43 -17.46 14.48 -11.20
N ILE A 44 -17.53 14.29 -9.88
CA ILE A 44 -17.92 13.03 -9.23
C ILE A 44 -19.15 13.25 -8.34
N PRO A 45 -20.38 13.24 -8.90
CA PRO A 45 -21.61 13.55 -8.16
C PRO A 45 -22.05 12.46 -7.17
N LEU A 46 -21.49 11.25 -7.27
CA LEU A 46 -21.81 10.13 -6.39
C LEU A 46 -20.57 9.27 -6.14
N ARG A 47 -20.38 8.89 -4.89
CA ARG A 47 -19.40 7.88 -4.46
C ARG A 47 -20.11 6.67 -3.87
N ILE A 48 -19.62 5.48 -4.17
CA ILE A 48 -20.17 4.22 -3.68
C ILE A 48 -19.03 3.38 -3.11
N TRP A 49 -19.04 3.19 -1.80
CA TRP A 49 -18.15 2.28 -1.11
C TRP A 49 -18.80 0.90 -1.02
N VAL A 50 -18.08 -0.14 -1.43
CA VAL A 50 -18.40 -1.54 -1.18
C VAL A 50 -17.37 -2.04 -0.18
N ILE A 51 -17.82 -2.30 1.05
CA ILE A 51 -16.94 -2.59 2.19
C ILE A 51 -17.08 -4.05 2.57
N ASP A 52 -15.97 -4.77 2.48
CA ASP A 52 -15.83 -6.12 3.01
C ASP A 52 -16.03 -6.13 4.53
N ASN A 53 -16.97 -6.96 4.98
CA ASN A 53 -17.26 -7.25 6.38
C ASN A 53 -17.28 -8.77 6.64
N SER A 54 -16.47 -9.52 5.89
CA SER A 54 -16.25 -10.95 6.05
C SER A 54 -15.32 -11.28 7.23
N ALA A 55 -15.24 -12.56 7.60
CA ALA A 55 -14.40 -13.03 8.69
C ALA A 55 -12.91 -12.73 8.52
N SER A 56 -12.40 -12.62 7.29
CA SER A 56 -10.99 -12.28 7.03
C SER A 56 -10.63 -10.87 7.50
N MET A 57 -11.62 -9.98 7.66
CA MET A 57 -11.39 -8.64 8.21
C MET A 57 -11.04 -8.64 9.72
N GLN A 58 -11.14 -9.78 10.42
CA GLN A 58 -10.74 -9.91 11.83
C GLN A 58 -9.25 -10.12 12.04
N VAL A 59 -8.49 -10.42 10.97
CA VAL A 59 -7.04 -10.63 11.07
C VAL A 59 -6.37 -9.35 11.59
N ALA A 60 -5.45 -9.51 12.54
CA ALA A 60 -4.78 -8.43 13.27
C ALA A 60 -3.44 -8.03 12.65
N ASP A 61 -3.46 -7.74 11.35
CA ASP A 61 -2.33 -7.26 10.55
C ASP A 61 -2.55 -5.84 10.00
N GLY A 62 -3.66 -5.19 10.36
CA GLY A 62 -3.88 -3.77 10.07
C GLY A 62 -3.05 -2.86 10.97
N HIS A 63 -2.88 -1.61 10.58
CA HIS A 63 -2.05 -0.64 11.30
C HIS A 63 -2.77 0.68 11.55
N LYS A 64 -2.72 1.17 12.79
CA LYS A 64 -3.29 2.47 13.18
C LYS A 64 -2.24 3.43 13.67
N ILE A 65 -2.44 4.71 13.38
CA ILE A 65 -1.65 5.79 13.95
C ILE A 65 -2.38 6.30 15.19
N VAL A 66 -1.78 6.09 16.36
CA VAL A 66 -2.29 6.58 17.64
C VAL A 66 -1.42 7.73 18.11
N GLY A 67 -2.05 8.74 18.71
CA GLY A 67 -1.37 9.92 19.24
C GLY A 67 -2.08 11.21 18.86
N SER A 68 -2.00 12.21 19.73
CA SER A 68 -2.63 13.53 19.52
C SER A 68 -1.62 14.63 19.19
N THR A 69 -0.32 14.35 19.34
CA THR A 69 0.74 15.34 19.16
C THR A 69 1.86 14.80 18.30
N PHE A 70 2.54 15.73 17.64
CA PHE A 70 3.72 15.51 16.80
C PHE A 70 4.83 14.64 17.43
N GLN A 71 4.95 14.64 18.76
CA GLN A 71 5.98 13.90 19.49
C GLN A 71 5.54 12.48 19.89
N ASN A 72 4.24 12.20 19.85
CA ASN A 72 3.64 11.00 20.43
C ASN A 72 2.91 10.12 19.42
N PHE A 73 3.22 10.26 18.12
CA PHE A 73 2.71 9.33 17.12
C PHE A 73 3.35 7.96 17.28
N THR A 74 2.52 6.97 17.57
CA THR A 74 2.90 5.57 17.62
C THR A 74 2.02 4.78 16.67
N THR A 75 2.59 3.83 15.95
CA THR A 75 1.80 2.84 15.20
C THR A 75 1.40 1.71 16.14
N THR A 76 0.15 1.29 16.10
CA THR A 76 -0.36 0.11 16.82
C THR A 76 -1.02 -0.84 15.85
N ASP A 77 -0.72 -2.12 15.97
CA ASP A 77 -1.38 -3.18 15.20
C ASP A 77 -2.87 -3.25 15.59
N CYS A 78 -3.74 -3.50 14.62
CA CYS A 78 -5.19 -3.63 14.81
C CYS A 78 -5.77 -4.63 13.81
N SER A 79 -7.08 -4.90 13.90
CA SER A 79 -7.72 -5.67 12.84
C SER A 79 -7.87 -4.86 11.54
N ARG A 80 -7.94 -5.55 10.40
CA ARG A 80 -8.29 -4.94 9.11
C ARG A 80 -9.62 -4.19 9.17
N TRP A 81 -10.58 -4.73 9.93
CA TRP A 81 -11.86 -4.08 10.19
C TRP A 81 -11.72 -2.79 10.99
N ASP A 82 -10.90 -2.78 12.04
CA ASP A 82 -10.67 -1.59 12.84
C ASP A 82 -10.10 -0.45 11.98
N GLU A 83 -9.19 -0.78 11.07
CA GLU A 83 -8.66 0.17 10.09
C GLU A 83 -9.77 0.68 9.17
N ALA A 84 -10.50 -0.22 8.50
CA ALA A 84 -11.61 0.11 7.60
C ALA A 84 -12.67 1.01 8.27
N GLN A 85 -12.96 0.81 9.56
CA GLN A 85 -13.85 1.68 10.33
C GLN A 85 -13.36 3.13 10.40
N GLU A 86 -12.05 3.34 10.62
CA GLU A 86 -11.46 4.69 10.66
C GLU A 86 -11.51 5.36 9.28
N GLU A 87 -11.28 4.60 8.22
CA GLU A 87 -11.36 5.09 6.85
C GLU A 87 -12.78 5.54 6.52
N VAL A 88 -13.77 4.67 6.77
CA VAL A 88 -15.18 4.96 6.53
C VAL A 88 -15.63 6.16 7.35
N ALA A 89 -15.22 6.26 8.62
CA ALA A 89 -15.53 7.42 9.45
C ALA A 89 -14.93 8.71 8.88
N PHE A 90 -13.68 8.68 8.41
CA PHE A 90 -13.03 9.81 7.76
C PHE A 90 -13.77 10.22 6.48
N HIS A 91 -14.07 9.27 5.60
CA HIS A 91 -14.71 9.53 4.31
C HIS A 91 -16.18 9.95 4.46
N ALA A 92 -16.89 9.43 5.47
CA ALA A 92 -18.22 9.90 5.83
C ALA A 92 -18.18 11.37 6.29
N TYR A 93 -17.26 11.71 7.19
CA TYR A 93 -17.05 13.09 7.63
C TYR A 93 -16.71 14.03 6.46
N MET A 94 -15.76 13.64 5.61
CA MET A 94 -15.37 14.39 4.42
C MET A 94 -16.55 14.62 3.47
N SER A 95 -17.35 13.59 3.21
CA SER A 95 -18.55 13.67 2.36
C SER A 95 -19.57 14.66 2.91
N GLY A 96 -19.80 14.63 4.23
CA GLY A 96 -20.69 15.57 4.91
C GLY A 96 -20.19 17.01 4.84
N CYS A 97 -18.88 17.23 5.00
CA CYS A 97 -18.28 18.55 4.86
C CYS A 97 -18.37 19.06 3.43
N LEU A 98 -17.96 18.27 2.45
CA LEU A 98 -17.92 18.67 1.04
C LEU A 98 -19.30 18.79 0.40
N GLY A 99 -20.34 18.28 1.05
CA GLY A 99 -21.67 18.22 0.45
C GLY A 99 -21.73 17.24 -0.72
N VAL A 100 -21.04 16.11 -0.58
CA VAL A 100 -20.89 15.11 -1.63
C VAL A 100 -21.70 13.87 -1.23
N PRO A 101 -22.69 13.45 -2.05
CA PRO A 101 -23.40 12.20 -1.85
C PRO A 101 -22.46 11.00 -1.86
N THR A 102 -22.43 10.25 -0.76
CA THR A 102 -21.62 9.03 -0.63
C THR A 102 -22.46 7.92 0.00
N ARG A 103 -22.52 6.77 -0.68
CA ARG A 103 -23.16 5.54 -0.19
C ARG A 103 -22.10 4.58 0.32
N PHE A 104 -22.39 3.93 1.45
CA PHE A 104 -21.59 2.86 1.99
C PHE A 104 -22.44 1.59 2.01
N ASN A 105 -22.01 0.58 1.25
CA ASN A 105 -22.67 -0.71 1.09
C ASN A 105 -21.76 -1.78 1.67
N LEU A 106 -22.24 -2.54 2.65
CA LEU A 106 -21.52 -3.68 3.18
C LEU A 106 -21.71 -4.90 2.28
N VAL A 107 -20.65 -5.68 2.11
CA VAL A 107 -20.65 -6.84 1.22
C VAL A 107 -21.64 -7.91 1.72
N ASN A 108 -21.60 -8.22 3.00
CA ASN A 108 -22.48 -9.17 3.67
C ASN A 108 -23.56 -8.44 4.48
N THR A 109 -24.65 -9.15 4.77
CA THR A 109 -25.68 -8.66 5.70
C THR A 109 -25.04 -8.44 7.08
N PRO A 110 -24.98 -7.21 7.59
CA PRO A 110 -24.35 -6.93 8.87
C PRO A 110 -25.18 -7.46 10.03
N VAL A 111 -24.49 -8.01 11.02
CA VAL A 111 -25.07 -8.38 12.31
C VAL A 111 -24.33 -7.59 13.39
N SER A 112 -25.10 -6.97 14.29
CA SER A 112 -24.57 -6.26 15.43
C SER A 112 -23.93 -7.22 16.45
N LYS A 113 -23.11 -6.70 17.34
CA LYS A 113 -22.56 -7.42 18.51
C LYS A 113 -23.62 -8.10 19.39
N SER A 114 -24.86 -7.63 19.37
CA SER A 114 -26.00 -8.23 20.09
C SER A 114 -26.83 -9.20 19.25
N GLY A 115 -26.38 -9.58 18.05
CA GLY A 115 -27.08 -10.53 17.18
C GLY A 115 -28.24 -9.92 16.37
N VAL A 116 -28.47 -8.61 16.46
CA VAL A 116 -29.52 -7.92 15.67
C VAL A 116 -29.01 -7.62 14.27
N GLN A 117 -29.79 -7.99 13.26
CA GLN A 117 -29.51 -7.65 11.86
C GLN A 117 -29.59 -6.13 11.65
N LEU A 118 -28.58 -5.55 11.01
CA LEU A 118 -28.51 -4.12 10.70
C LEU A 118 -28.79 -3.87 9.20
N ASN A 119 -28.98 -2.61 8.83
CA ASN A 119 -29.08 -2.21 7.43
C ASN A 119 -27.74 -2.43 6.72
N ARG A 120 -27.79 -3.06 5.54
CA ARG A 120 -26.60 -3.33 4.72
C ARG A 120 -25.97 -2.05 4.15
N SER A 121 -26.73 -0.96 4.06
CA SER A 121 -26.22 0.31 3.57
C SER A 121 -26.64 1.50 4.42
N PHE A 122 -25.84 2.56 4.33
CA PHE A 122 -26.13 3.90 4.82
C PHE A 122 -25.52 4.92 3.87
N SER A 123 -25.93 6.18 3.97
CA SER A 123 -25.43 7.22 3.09
C SER A 123 -25.24 8.54 3.82
N ILE A 124 -24.38 9.38 3.24
CA ILE A 124 -24.08 10.73 3.71
C ILE A 124 -24.50 11.71 2.62
N PHE A 125 -25.18 12.78 3.03
CA PHE A 125 -25.54 13.93 2.20
C PHE A 125 -26.57 13.67 1.07
N GLU A 126 -27.05 12.45 0.89
CA GLU A 126 -28.07 12.15 -0.14
C GLU A 126 -29.38 12.89 0.07
N ASN A 127 -29.75 13.12 1.34
CA ASN A 127 -30.97 13.84 1.73
C ASN A 127 -30.69 15.33 2.00
N GLY A 128 -29.54 15.85 1.55
CA GLY A 128 -29.15 17.23 1.70
C GLY A 128 -28.55 17.60 3.08
N PRO A 129 -28.17 18.88 3.26
CA PRO A 129 -27.35 19.33 4.40
C PRO A 129 -28.03 19.19 5.76
N ALA A 130 -29.36 19.24 5.82
CA ALA A 130 -30.11 19.16 7.07
C ALA A 130 -29.97 17.80 7.79
N ARG A 131 -29.57 16.75 7.05
CA ARG A 131 -29.47 15.38 7.57
C ARG A 131 -28.05 14.94 7.89
N VAL A 132 -27.02 15.73 7.51
CA VAL A 132 -25.61 15.33 7.63
C VAL A 132 -25.22 14.90 9.04
N GLN A 133 -25.65 15.62 10.08
CA GLN A 133 -25.33 15.23 11.45
C GLN A 133 -25.96 13.88 11.84
N GLN A 134 -27.20 13.63 11.41
CA GLN A 134 -27.86 12.34 11.62
C GLN A 134 -27.20 11.23 10.81
N ASP A 135 -26.81 11.52 9.56
CA ASP A 135 -26.12 10.59 8.66
C ASP A 135 -24.78 10.16 9.29
N LEU A 136 -23.98 11.11 9.80
CA LEU A 136 -22.70 10.83 10.48
C LEU A 136 -22.88 10.01 11.76
N GLN A 137 -23.91 10.31 12.56
CA GLN A 137 -24.23 9.50 13.74
C GLN A 137 -24.64 8.07 13.36
N THR A 138 -25.43 7.92 12.30
CA THR A 138 -25.83 6.61 11.79
C THR A 138 -24.62 5.84 11.27
N ALA A 139 -23.73 6.47 10.51
CA ALA A 139 -22.49 5.85 10.04
C ALA A 139 -21.64 5.34 11.21
N GLY A 140 -21.40 6.18 12.23
CA GLY A 140 -20.64 5.79 13.43
C GLY A 140 -21.29 4.65 14.20
N ASN A 141 -22.61 4.69 14.38
CA ASN A 141 -23.36 3.64 15.08
C ASN A 141 -23.34 2.31 14.33
N VAL A 142 -23.61 2.33 13.01
CA VAL A 142 -23.61 1.13 12.17
C VAL A 142 -22.21 0.50 12.17
N MET A 143 -21.18 1.28 11.81
CA MET A 143 -19.81 0.76 11.73
C MET A 143 -19.31 0.24 13.08
N GLY A 144 -19.57 0.95 14.18
CA GLY A 144 -19.09 0.56 15.52
C GLY A 144 -19.76 -0.69 16.11
N GLN A 145 -20.96 -1.04 15.63
CA GLN A 145 -21.73 -2.19 16.15
C GLN A 145 -21.51 -3.49 15.38
N ILE A 146 -21.01 -3.43 14.14
CA ILE A 146 -20.83 -4.61 13.29
C ILE A 146 -19.75 -5.55 13.84
N LEU A 147 -20.03 -6.84 13.76
CA LEU A 147 -19.02 -7.89 13.79
C LEU A 147 -18.73 -8.33 12.34
N PRO A 148 -17.49 -8.27 11.85
CA PRO A 148 -17.15 -8.70 10.50
C PRO A 148 -17.06 -10.24 10.46
N ILE A 149 -18.23 -10.89 10.44
CA ILE A 149 -18.38 -12.36 10.45
C ILE A 149 -19.01 -12.89 9.16
N GLY A 150 -19.06 -12.07 8.11
CA GLY A 150 -19.60 -12.48 6.83
C GLY A 150 -18.85 -13.71 6.27
N PRO A 151 -19.55 -14.67 5.66
CA PRO A 151 -18.93 -15.91 5.20
C PRO A 151 -18.21 -15.78 3.84
N ALA A 152 -18.41 -14.66 3.14
CA ALA A 152 -18.07 -14.54 1.73
C ALA A 152 -17.73 -13.10 1.35
N THR A 153 -17.11 -12.94 0.17
CA THR A 153 -16.77 -11.66 -0.46
C THR A 153 -17.28 -11.63 -1.93
N PRO A 154 -18.61 -11.68 -2.18
CA PRO A 154 -19.19 -11.75 -3.52
C PRO A 154 -19.18 -10.40 -4.27
N LEU A 155 -17.99 -9.88 -4.58
CA LEU A 155 -17.85 -8.55 -5.21
C LEU A 155 -18.51 -8.46 -6.59
N ALA A 156 -18.54 -9.56 -7.37
CA ALA A 156 -19.18 -9.60 -8.69
C ALA A 156 -20.67 -9.24 -8.62
N TYR A 157 -21.37 -9.71 -7.59
CA TYR A 157 -22.78 -9.37 -7.34
C TYR A 157 -22.96 -7.87 -7.14
N HIS A 158 -22.15 -7.25 -6.27
CA HIS A 158 -22.22 -5.82 -5.97
C HIS A 158 -21.87 -4.95 -7.18
N ILE A 159 -20.86 -5.35 -7.95
CA ILE A 159 -20.51 -4.67 -9.21
C ILE A 159 -21.68 -4.67 -10.19
N ARG A 160 -22.38 -5.79 -10.37
CA ARG A 160 -23.55 -5.86 -11.27
C ARG A 160 -24.70 -4.96 -10.79
N GLN A 161 -24.89 -4.82 -9.47
CA GLN A 161 -25.88 -3.87 -8.93
C GLN A 161 -25.50 -2.42 -9.23
N ILE A 162 -24.23 -2.08 -9.07
CA ILE A 162 -23.70 -0.76 -9.40
C ILE A 162 -23.82 -0.51 -10.90
N GLN A 163 -23.45 -1.47 -11.75
CA GLN A 163 -23.58 -1.41 -13.20
C GLN A 163 -25.02 -1.07 -13.61
N ALA A 164 -26.00 -1.80 -13.07
CA ALA A 164 -27.42 -1.58 -13.40
C ALA A 164 -27.89 -0.18 -12.98
N MET A 165 -27.44 0.29 -11.81
CA MET A 165 -27.76 1.62 -11.30
C MET A 165 -27.10 2.73 -12.14
N VAL A 166 -25.81 2.62 -12.43
CA VAL A 166 -25.06 3.64 -13.17
C VAL A 166 -25.51 3.70 -14.63
N SER A 167 -25.84 2.56 -15.25
CA SER A 167 -26.35 2.51 -16.63
C SER A 167 -27.59 3.38 -16.83
N GLN A 168 -28.46 3.48 -15.81
CA GLN A 168 -29.67 4.32 -15.87
C GLN A 168 -29.35 5.83 -15.83
N MET A 169 -28.25 6.22 -15.20
CA MET A 169 -27.81 7.62 -15.10
C MET A 169 -26.71 7.99 -16.12
N ALA A 170 -26.16 7.01 -16.84
CA ALA A 170 -25.03 7.19 -17.75
C ALA A 170 -25.26 8.28 -18.82
N PRO A 171 -26.41 8.38 -19.50
CA PRO A 171 -26.62 9.44 -20.50
C PRO A 171 -26.45 10.84 -19.92
N LYS A 172 -26.98 11.07 -18.71
CA LYS A 172 -26.87 12.35 -18.02
C LYS A 172 -25.43 12.61 -17.59
N LEU A 173 -24.78 11.64 -16.95
CA LEU A 173 -23.39 11.75 -16.50
C LEU A 173 -22.45 12.09 -17.67
N VAL A 174 -22.56 11.38 -18.79
CA VAL A 174 -21.76 11.65 -20.00
C VAL A 174 -22.02 13.04 -20.55
N SER A 175 -23.29 13.48 -20.65
CA SER A 175 -23.63 14.82 -21.14
C SER A 175 -23.09 15.95 -20.25
N GLU A 176 -22.87 15.67 -18.97
CA GLU A 176 -22.33 16.62 -17.99
C GLU A 176 -20.82 16.48 -17.78
N GLY A 177 -20.15 15.53 -18.45
CA GLY A 177 -18.73 15.24 -18.22
C GLY A 177 -18.43 14.72 -16.81
N LYS A 178 -19.35 13.97 -16.21
CA LYS A 178 -19.29 13.47 -14.84
C LYS A 178 -19.14 11.95 -14.79
N ALA A 179 -18.66 11.43 -13.67
CA ALA A 179 -18.51 9.99 -13.42
C ALA A 179 -18.90 9.60 -11.99
N VAL A 180 -19.30 8.35 -11.78
CA VAL A 180 -19.49 7.77 -10.44
C VAL A 180 -18.18 7.16 -9.98
N SER A 181 -17.77 7.45 -8.75
CA SER A 181 -16.62 6.76 -8.15
C SER A 181 -17.10 5.57 -7.33
N VAL A 182 -16.47 4.42 -7.55
CA VAL A 182 -16.73 3.15 -6.87
C VAL A 182 -15.47 2.74 -6.12
N ILE A 183 -15.57 2.61 -4.80
CA ILE A 183 -14.47 2.22 -3.94
C ILE A 183 -14.75 0.80 -3.43
N LEU A 184 -13.90 -0.16 -3.78
CA LEU A 184 -13.97 -1.54 -3.32
C LEU A 184 -12.96 -1.73 -2.18
N ALA A 185 -13.42 -1.72 -0.93
CA ALA A 185 -12.57 -1.97 0.24
C ALA A 185 -12.62 -3.47 0.60
N THR A 186 -11.57 -4.22 0.31
CA THR A 186 -11.58 -5.70 0.38
C THR A 186 -10.31 -6.27 1.01
N SER A 187 -10.45 -7.35 1.78
CA SER A 187 -9.31 -8.06 2.39
C SER A 187 -8.86 -9.31 1.64
N GLY A 188 -9.49 -9.61 0.51
CA GLY A 188 -9.26 -10.86 -0.22
C GLY A 188 -9.67 -10.82 -1.68
N VAL A 189 -9.38 -11.94 -2.34
CA VAL A 189 -9.90 -12.22 -3.69
C VAL A 189 -11.41 -12.50 -3.65
N PRO A 190 -12.14 -12.24 -4.75
CA PRO A 190 -13.58 -12.46 -4.79
C PRO A 190 -13.98 -13.92 -4.48
N THR A 191 -15.13 -14.10 -3.83
CA THR A 191 -15.82 -15.40 -3.67
C THR A 191 -17.14 -15.41 -4.45
N ASP A 192 -17.77 -16.58 -4.56
CA ASP A 192 -19.20 -16.65 -4.81
C ASP A 192 -20.03 -16.27 -3.56
N ASN A 193 -21.36 -16.36 -3.62
CA ASN A 193 -22.24 -16.07 -2.48
C ASN A 193 -22.13 -17.08 -1.33
N HIS A 194 -21.44 -18.20 -1.53
CA HIS A 194 -21.24 -19.27 -0.56
C HIS A 194 -19.84 -19.24 0.08
N GLY A 195 -18.98 -18.31 -0.34
CA GLY A 195 -17.60 -18.20 0.15
C GLY A 195 -16.62 -19.11 -0.61
N ASN A 196 -17.03 -19.73 -1.72
CA ASN A 196 -16.12 -20.53 -2.53
C ASN A 196 -15.27 -19.63 -3.43
N HIS A 197 -14.05 -20.09 -3.68
CA HIS A 197 -13.12 -19.48 -4.63
C HIS A 197 -12.84 -20.44 -5.78
N GLY A 198 -12.32 -19.91 -6.89
CA GLY A 198 -11.84 -20.71 -8.02
C GLY A 198 -11.87 -19.94 -9.34
N PRO A 199 -11.36 -20.55 -10.43
CA PRO A 199 -11.26 -19.89 -11.74
C PRO A 199 -12.59 -19.34 -12.25
N ALA A 200 -13.70 -20.07 -12.03
CA ALA A 200 -15.04 -19.63 -12.45
C ALA A 200 -15.52 -18.37 -11.70
N VAL A 201 -15.20 -18.26 -10.40
CA VAL A 201 -15.55 -17.09 -9.57
C VAL A 201 -14.73 -15.89 -9.99
N VAL A 202 -13.44 -16.08 -10.22
CA VAL A 202 -12.54 -15.03 -10.74
C VAL A 202 -13.04 -14.56 -12.11
N GLN A 203 -13.38 -15.48 -13.01
CA GLN A 203 -13.92 -15.15 -14.32
C GLN A 203 -15.24 -14.36 -14.23
N ASP A 204 -16.14 -14.73 -13.32
CA ASP A 204 -17.39 -13.99 -13.08
C ASP A 204 -17.12 -12.57 -12.58
N PHE A 205 -16.17 -12.40 -11.66
CA PHE A 205 -15.74 -11.09 -11.18
C PHE A 205 -15.13 -10.23 -12.30
N VAL A 206 -14.21 -10.79 -13.10
CA VAL A 206 -13.63 -10.08 -14.26
C VAL A 206 -14.72 -9.70 -15.26
N GLN A 207 -15.68 -10.59 -15.52
CA GLN A 207 -16.81 -10.27 -16.40
C GLN A 207 -17.70 -9.17 -15.82
N ALA A 208 -17.87 -9.12 -14.51
CA ALA A 208 -18.58 -8.03 -13.83
C ALA A 208 -17.82 -6.70 -13.98
N LEU A 209 -16.50 -6.66 -13.78
CA LEU A 209 -15.69 -5.46 -14.01
C LEU A 209 -15.76 -5.00 -15.47
N ARG A 210 -15.61 -5.91 -16.43
CA ARG A 210 -15.75 -5.61 -17.87
C ARG A 210 -17.12 -5.04 -18.23
N SER A 211 -18.17 -5.41 -17.50
CA SER A 211 -19.52 -4.86 -17.72
C SER A 211 -19.64 -3.38 -17.35
N LEU A 212 -18.64 -2.81 -16.67
CA LEU A 212 -18.53 -1.38 -16.39
C LEU A 212 -17.83 -0.60 -17.51
N GLU A 213 -17.15 -1.26 -18.45
CA GLU A 213 -16.48 -0.59 -19.57
C GLU A 213 -17.49 0.23 -20.40
N GLY A 214 -17.10 1.45 -20.76
CA GLY A 214 -17.95 2.40 -21.48
C GLY A 214 -18.97 3.15 -20.59
N LEU A 215 -19.11 2.79 -19.31
CA LEU A 215 -19.85 3.60 -18.35
C LEU A 215 -18.94 4.68 -17.74
N PRO A 216 -19.49 5.84 -17.35
CA PRO A 216 -18.72 6.89 -16.69
C PRO A 216 -18.46 6.51 -15.22
N ILE A 217 -17.54 5.57 -15.00
CA ILE A 217 -17.18 5.01 -13.69
C ILE A 217 -15.67 5.12 -13.48
N LEU A 218 -15.29 5.51 -12.26
CA LEU A 218 -13.93 5.42 -11.75
C LEU A 218 -13.91 4.37 -10.63
N ILE A 219 -12.95 3.46 -10.65
CA ILE A 219 -12.81 2.40 -9.63
C ILE A 219 -11.54 2.64 -8.84
N VAL A 220 -11.66 2.53 -7.52
CA VAL A 220 -10.53 2.41 -6.60
C VAL A 220 -10.69 1.11 -5.84
N VAL A 221 -9.67 0.26 -5.83
CA VAL A 221 -9.61 -0.91 -4.97
C VAL A 221 -8.73 -0.59 -3.78
N ARG A 222 -9.35 -0.45 -2.61
CA ARG A 222 -8.65 -0.29 -1.34
C ARG A 222 -8.38 -1.68 -0.77
N LEU A 223 -7.11 -2.04 -0.64
CA LEU A 223 -6.71 -3.32 -0.04
C LEU A 223 -6.65 -3.19 1.47
N CYS A 224 -7.39 -4.08 2.15
CA CYS A 224 -7.44 -4.18 3.60
C CYS A 224 -6.57 -5.34 4.08
N THR A 225 -5.46 -5.67 3.41
CA THR A 225 -4.70 -6.89 3.67
C THR A 225 -3.25 -6.72 3.26
N ASP A 226 -2.32 -7.23 4.07
CA ASP A 226 -0.91 -7.32 3.71
C ASP A 226 -0.63 -8.53 2.80
N ASP A 227 -1.66 -9.29 2.38
CA ASP A 227 -1.53 -10.48 1.54
C ASP A 227 -1.19 -10.13 0.08
N GLU A 228 0.06 -10.34 -0.35
CA GLU A 228 0.50 -10.03 -1.71
C GLU A 228 -0.26 -10.83 -2.76
N THR A 229 -0.73 -12.03 -2.45
CA THR A 229 -1.48 -12.81 -3.44
C THR A 229 -2.76 -12.07 -3.85
N VAL A 230 -3.33 -11.30 -2.91
CA VAL A 230 -4.47 -10.42 -3.13
C VAL A 230 -4.01 -9.14 -3.83
N VAL A 231 -2.92 -8.52 -3.38
CA VAL A 231 -2.34 -7.31 -4.00
C VAL A 231 -2.03 -7.56 -5.48
N ASP A 232 -1.32 -8.64 -5.80
CA ASP A 232 -0.93 -9.00 -7.16
C ASP A 232 -2.11 -9.42 -8.01
N PHE A 233 -3.14 -10.05 -7.43
CA PHE A 233 -4.39 -10.31 -8.12
C PHE A 233 -5.00 -8.99 -8.64
N TYR A 234 -5.14 -7.97 -7.79
CA TYR A 234 -5.74 -6.70 -8.19
C TYR A 234 -4.83 -5.87 -9.10
N ASN A 235 -3.52 -5.86 -8.89
CA ASN A 235 -2.56 -5.21 -9.79
C ASN A 235 -2.54 -5.86 -11.19
N THR A 236 -2.70 -7.18 -11.26
CA THR A 236 -2.82 -7.88 -12.55
C THR A 236 -4.10 -7.45 -13.28
N LEU A 237 -5.20 -7.24 -12.55
CA LEU A 237 -6.44 -6.75 -13.13
C LEU A 237 -6.34 -5.31 -13.61
N ASP A 238 -5.64 -4.47 -12.85
CA ASP A 238 -5.38 -3.08 -13.23
C ASP A 238 -4.61 -3.01 -14.57
N ALA A 239 -3.51 -3.74 -14.68
CA ALA A 239 -2.72 -3.83 -15.92
C ALA A 239 -3.51 -4.36 -17.13
N MET A 240 -4.57 -5.16 -16.91
CA MET A 240 -5.46 -5.65 -17.96
C MET A 240 -6.57 -4.66 -18.33
N SER A 241 -6.87 -3.68 -17.47
CA SER A 241 -8.06 -2.82 -17.54
C SER A 241 -7.84 -1.56 -18.39
N THR A 242 -7.46 -1.73 -19.65
CA THR A 242 -7.12 -0.59 -20.55
C THR A 242 -8.25 0.42 -20.81
N ASN A 243 -9.53 0.02 -20.65
CA ASN A 243 -10.69 0.86 -20.95
C ASN A 243 -11.42 1.39 -19.69
N LEU A 244 -10.89 1.10 -18.50
CA LEU A 244 -11.52 1.45 -17.24
C LEU A 244 -10.53 2.21 -16.36
N SER A 245 -10.95 3.34 -15.80
CA SER A 245 -10.16 4.04 -14.78
C SER A 245 -10.17 3.18 -13.53
N TYR A 246 -9.09 2.47 -13.28
CA TYR A 246 -8.89 1.56 -12.17
C TYR A 246 -7.61 1.99 -11.42
N ASP A 247 -7.64 1.99 -10.10
CA ASP A 247 -6.50 2.37 -9.23
C ASP A 247 -6.51 1.39 -8.05
N VAL A 248 -5.38 0.78 -7.73
CA VAL A 248 -5.20 -0.13 -6.60
C VAL A 248 -4.40 0.60 -5.53
N VAL A 249 -4.99 0.75 -4.34
CA VAL A 249 -4.39 1.48 -3.22
C VAL A 249 -4.25 0.52 -2.04
N ASP A 250 -3.01 0.32 -1.59
CA ASP A 250 -2.69 -0.57 -0.47
C ASP A 250 -3.07 0.08 0.89
N ASP A 251 -2.71 -0.56 2.01
CA ASP A 251 -2.74 0.10 3.31
C ASP A 251 -1.80 1.32 3.35
N PHE A 252 -2.06 2.27 4.26
CA PHE A 252 -1.30 3.54 4.29
C PHE A 252 0.23 3.34 4.41
N PHE A 253 0.68 2.34 5.16
CA PHE A 253 2.11 2.06 5.33
C PHE A 253 2.69 1.28 4.17
N GLY A 254 1.99 0.23 3.68
CA GLY A 254 2.39 -0.54 2.51
C GLY A 254 2.57 0.36 1.28
N GLU A 255 1.54 1.13 0.97
CA GLU A 255 1.50 2.13 -0.09
C GLU A 255 2.67 3.12 0.00
N ALA A 256 2.90 3.69 1.20
CA ALA A 256 3.97 4.65 1.37
C ALA A 256 5.37 4.05 1.19
N ILE A 257 5.54 2.76 1.47
CA ILE A 257 6.78 2.04 1.17
C ILE A 257 6.96 1.93 -0.34
N GLU A 258 5.91 1.59 -1.09
CA GLU A 258 5.97 1.48 -2.55
C GLU A 258 6.34 2.83 -3.19
N VAL A 259 5.63 3.90 -2.81
CA VAL A 259 5.96 5.27 -3.23
C VAL A 259 7.39 5.64 -2.86
N TYR A 260 7.86 5.28 -1.67
CA TYR A 260 9.21 5.59 -1.25
C TYR A 260 10.28 4.86 -2.07
N LEU A 261 10.01 3.60 -2.48
CA LEU A 261 10.93 2.81 -3.28
C LEU A 261 11.08 3.38 -4.71
N LYS A 262 10.07 4.08 -5.24
CA LYS A 262 10.12 4.71 -6.57
C LYS A 262 10.50 6.19 -6.53
N ASN A 263 9.92 6.92 -5.59
CA ASN A 263 10.05 8.37 -5.41
C ASN A 263 10.47 8.69 -3.96
N PRO A 264 11.71 8.36 -3.53
CA PRO A 264 12.16 8.50 -2.13
C PRO A 264 12.23 9.94 -1.62
N TRP A 265 12.05 10.90 -2.53
CA TRP A 265 11.94 12.32 -2.25
C TRP A 265 10.55 12.74 -1.78
N LEU A 266 9.51 11.95 -2.05
CA LEU A 266 8.13 12.22 -1.66
C LEU A 266 7.83 11.61 -0.29
N ASN A 267 7.31 12.43 0.61
CA ASN A 267 6.70 11.97 1.84
C ASN A 267 5.23 11.67 1.58
N TYR A 268 4.90 10.40 1.39
CA TYR A 268 3.51 9.95 1.22
C TYR A 268 2.74 10.08 2.55
N GLY A 269 2.11 11.22 2.74
CA GLY A 269 1.33 11.55 3.94
C GLY A 269 -0.14 11.12 3.84
N MET A 270 -0.76 10.90 5.00
CA MET A 270 -2.16 10.48 5.12
C MET A 270 -3.16 11.33 4.29
N PRO A 271 -3.02 12.67 4.16
CA PRO A 271 -3.90 13.44 3.29
C PRO A 271 -3.90 13.00 1.82
N LEU A 272 -2.73 12.65 1.25
CA LEU A 272 -2.65 12.16 -0.13
C LEU A 272 -3.28 10.77 -0.26
N HIS A 273 -3.03 9.90 0.71
CA HIS A 273 -3.65 8.58 0.75
C HIS A 273 -5.18 8.66 0.77
N ARG A 274 -5.72 9.48 1.67
CA ARG A 274 -7.17 9.73 1.74
C ARG A 274 -7.71 10.41 0.50
N PHE A 275 -6.92 11.25 -0.18
CA PHE A 275 -7.31 11.85 -1.44
C PHE A 275 -7.53 10.79 -2.53
N ARG A 276 -6.58 9.86 -2.71
CA ARG A 276 -6.70 8.75 -3.68
C ARG A 276 -7.90 7.86 -3.36
N GLN A 277 -8.03 7.42 -2.10
CA GLN A 277 -9.17 6.62 -1.64
C GLN A 277 -10.53 7.29 -1.84
N PHE A 278 -10.59 8.62 -1.89
CA PHE A 278 -11.85 9.33 -2.15
C PHE A 278 -12.30 9.29 -3.61
N GLY A 279 -11.56 8.59 -4.47
CA GLY A 279 -11.94 8.33 -5.85
C GLY A 279 -11.50 9.39 -6.84
N PHE A 280 -10.54 10.23 -6.46
CA PHE A 280 -9.98 11.23 -7.36
C PHE A 280 -8.87 10.59 -8.20
N ASN A 281 -9.21 10.12 -9.39
CA ASN A 281 -8.20 9.64 -10.33
C ASN A 281 -7.50 10.84 -10.99
N ILE A 282 -6.27 11.11 -10.55
CA ILE A 282 -5.35 12.03 -11.21
C ILE A 282 -4.17 11.18 -11.71
N PRO A 283 -3.93 11.10 -13.03
CA PRO A 283 -2.93 10.18 -13.59
C PRO A 283 -1.54 10.29 -12.96
N VAL A 284 -1.09 11.50 -12.63
CA VAL A 284 0.24 11.68 -12.01
C VAL A 284 0.35 11.10 -10.59
N PHE A 285 -0.78 10.89 -9.89
CA PHE A 285 -0.81 10.25 -8.57
C PHE A 285 -0.90 8.74 -8.64
N ASP A 286 -1.30 8.19 -9.79
CA ASP A 286 -1.30 6.76 -10.08
C ASP A 286 0.12 6.23 -10.39
N GLU A 287 1.03 7.13 -10.76
CA GLU A 287 2.38 6.77 -11.21
C GLU A 287 3.45 6.79 -10.10
N ILE A 288 3.11 7.30 -8.90
CA ILE A 288 4.10 7.61 -7.84
C ILE A 288 4.62 6.38 -7.08
N ASP A 289 3.83 5.32 -7.04
CA ASP A 289 4.09 3.97 -6.51
C ASP A 289 4.60 3.02 -7.60
N GLU A 290 4.32 3.32 -8.87
CA GLU A 290 4.74 2.51 -10.00
C GLU A 290 6.17 2.82 -10.47
N ARG A 291 6.54 4.09 -10.60
CA ARG A 291 7.86 4.48 -11.15
C ARG A 291 8.32 5.87 -10.71
N ALA A 292 9.60 6.15 -10.97
CA ALA A 292 10.07 7.52 -10.87
C ALA A 292 9.33 8.40 -11.90
N LEU A 293 8.82 9.55 -11.45
CA LEU A 293 8.15 10.48 -12.34
C LEU A 293 9.13 11.03 -13.39
N SER A 294 8.66 11.30 -14.59
CA SER A 294 9.41 12.09 -15.58
C SER A 294 9.46 13.58 -15.18
N PHE A 295 10.30 14.37 -15.84
CA PHE A 295 10.34 15.83 -15.59
C PHE A 295 8.98 16.53 -15.79
N PRO A 296 8.23 16.28 -16.88
CA PRO A 296 6.89 16.84 -17.05
C PRO A 296 5.91 16.41 -15.94
N GLU A 297 5.93 15.15 -15.55
CA GLU A 297 5.06 14.62 -14.47
C GLU A 297 5.44 15.20 -13.12
N LEU A 298 6.72 15.33 -12.78
CA LEU A 298 7.18 15.98 -11.56
C LEU A 298 6.68 17.43 -11.48
N ARG A 299 6.73 18.16 -12.61
CA ARG A 299 6.20 19.52 -12.71
C ARG A 299 4.68 19.54 -12.53
N GLN A 300 3.97 18.60 -13.16
CA GLN A 300 2.51 18.45 -13.03
C GLN A 300 2.10 18.10 -11.60
N PHE A 301 2.79 17.16 -10.96
CA PHE A 301 2.63 16.79 -9.56
C PHE A 301 2.76 18.02 -8.67
N CYS A 302 3.85 18.79 -8.81
CA CYS A 302 4.06 20.01 -8.03
C CYS A 302 2.97 21.06 -8.30
N ALA A 303 2.49 21.21 -9.54
CA ALA A 303 1.39 22.11 -9.87
C ALA A 303 0.08 21.73 -9.16
N PHE A 304 -0.23 20.43 -9.08
CA PHE A 304 -1.40 19.94 -8.35
C PHE A 304 -1.27 20.04 -6.85
N PHE A 305 -0.08 19.75 -6.30
CA PHE A 305 0.15 19.75 -4.86
C PHE A 305 0.29 21.16 -4.28
N PHE A 306 0.92 22.05 -5.06
CA PHE A 306 1.42 23.34 -4.63
C PHE A 306 1.08 24.43 -5.67
N PRO A 307 -0.13 25.00 -5.61
CA PRO A 307 -0.57 25.98 -6.57
C PRO A 307 0.25 27.25 -6.42
N MET A 308 0.72 27.77 -7.55
CA MET A 308 1.49 29.00 -7.64
C MET A 308 0.77 30.01 -8.54
N GLN A 309 0.97 31.30 -8.26
CA GLN A 309 0.45 32.37 -9.13
C GLN A 309 1.19 32.41 -10.48
N GLN A 310 2.46 32.02 -10.49
CA GLN A 310 3.28 31.92 -11.68
C GLN A 310 3.38 30.45 -12.10
N PRO A 311 3.51 30.16 -13.41
CA PRO A 311 3.78 28.81 -13.88
C PRO A 311 5.03 28.22 -13.23
N TRP A 312 4.98 26.94 -12.87
CA TRP A 312 6.16 26.21 -12.41
C TRP A 312 7.27 26.28 -13.45
N PRO A 313 8.54 26.56 -13.07
CA PRO A 313 9.68 26.44 -13.97
C PRO A 313 9.76 25.04 -14.57
N ASP A 314 10.25 24.92 -15.80
CA ASP A 314 10.45 23.61 -16.43
C ASP A 314 11.66 22.92 -15.76
N PRO A 315 11.49 21.79 -15.06
CA PRO A 315 12.61 21.14 -14.39
C PRO A 315 13.64 20.55 -15.35
N ALA A 316 13.27 20.24 -16.60
CA ALA A 316 14.23 19.74 -17.60
C ALA A 316 15.19 20.83 -18.09
N ALA A 317 14.71 22.08 -18.19
CA ALA A 317 15.50 23.21 -18.70
C ALA A 317 16.03 24.14 -17.59
N GLN A 318 15.36 24.19 -16.44
CA GLN A 318 15.54 25.22 -15.40
C GLN A 318 15.59 24.63 -13.99
N TRP A 319 16.30 23.50 -13.82
CA TRP A 319 16.37 22.76 -12.55
C TRP A 319 16.64 23.61 -11.29
N PRO A 320 17.64 24.53 -11.25
CA PRO A 320 17.88 25.35 -10.06
C PRO A 320 16.70 26.28 -9.73
N SER A 321 16.07 26.86 -10.75
CA SER A 321 14.89 27.74 -10.57
C SER A 321 13.68 26.95 -10.08
N PHE A 322 13.48 25.73 -10.60
CA PHE A 322 12.44 24.81 -10.12
C PHE A 322 12.63 24.49 -8.64
N LEU A 323 13.84 24.11 -8.21
CA LEU A 323 14.11 23.81 -6.80
C LEU A 323 13.94 25.02 -5.88
N ARG A 324 14.31 26.24 -6.33
CA ARG A 324 14.05 27.47 -5.56
C ARG A 324 12.56 27.72 -5.37
N ALA A 325 11.78 27.59 -6.45
CA ALA A 325 10.32 27.72 -6.38
C ALA A 325 9.73 26.73 -5.37
N LEU A 326 10.18 25.47 -5.43
CA LEU A 326 9.73 24.43 -4.53
C LEU A 326 10.12 24.69 -3.07
N ALA A 327 11.36 25.13 -2.82
CA ALA A 327 11.81 25.50 -1.49
C ALA A 327 10.98 26.63 -0.86
N MET A 328 10.63 27.65 -1.65
CA MET A 328 9.79 28.77 -1.18
C MET A 328 8.38 28.32 -0.80
N VAL A 329 7.79 27.39 -1.56
CA VAL A 329 6.47 26.82 -1.23
C VAL A 329 6.58 25.96 0.03
N LEU A 330 7.50 25.00 0.05
CA LEU A 330 7.64 24.06 1.18
C LEU A 330 7.94 24.75 2.51
N ALA A 331 8.60 25.91 2.50
CA ALA A 331 8.83 26.70 3.71
C ALA A 331 7.54 27.20 4.39
N ARG A 332 6.40 27.18 3.67
CA ARG A 332 5.08 27.60 4.17
C ARG A 332 4.19 26.42 4.54
N GLU A 333 4.57 25.21 4.15
CA GLU A 333 3.81 23.99 4.39
C GLU A 333 4.08 23.44 5.80
N LYS A 334 3.09 22.75 6.35
CA LYS A 334 3.26 22.02 7.63
C LYS A 334 4.10 20.77 7.40
N MET A 335 4.70 20.27 8.47
CA MET A 335 5.35 18.95 8.45
C MET A 335 4.32 17.83 8.58
N HIS A 336 4.58 16.73 7.90
CA HIS A 336 3.71 15.56 7.84
C HIS A 336 4.42 14.32 8.33
N PHE A 337 3.67 13.44 9.00
CA PHE A 337 4.18 12.15 9.43
C PHE A 337 4.54 11.32 8.20
N ASN A 338 5.81 10.94 8.14
CA ASN A 338 6.35 10.06 7.12
C ASN A 338 6.31 8.62 7.64
N PRO A 339 5.42 7.77 7.13
CA PRO A 339 5.24 6.39 7.63
C PRO A 339 6.48 5.54 7.43
N VAL A 340 7.28 5.84 6.41
CA VAL A 340 8.54 5.15 6.15
C VAL A 340 9.56 5.51 7.22
N THR A 341 9.89 6.79 7.42
CA THR A 341 10.91 7.20 8.40
C THR A 341 10.41 7.19 9.85
N LYS A 342 9.09 7.05 10.06
CA LYS A 342 8.40 7.17 11.35
C LYS A 342 8.71 8.49 12.05
N SER A 343 8.82 9.56 11.27
CA SER A 343 9.15 10.90 11.75
C SER A 343 8.44 11.96 10.94
N LEU A 344 8.37 13.18 11.46
CA LEU A 344 7.82 14.31 10.72
C LEU A 344 8.84 14.81 9.70
N GLY A 345 8.36 15.12 8.50
CA GLY A 345 9.16 15.69 7.44
C GLY A 345 8.36 16.61 6.54
N PRO A 346 9.01 17.26 5.57
CA PRO A 346 8.31 18.00 4.53
C PRO A 346 7.54 17.03 3.63
N TRP A 347 6.67 17.57 2.78
CA TRP A 347 6.11 16.81 1.67
C TRP A 347 7.19 16.34 0.68
N ILE A 348 8.20 17.18 0.41
CA ILE A 348 9.29 16.85 -0.52
C ILE A 348 10.64 17.10 0.13
N ASP A 349 11.50 16.07 0.12
CA ASP A 349 12.91 16.19 0.43
C ASP A 349 13.67 16.68 -0.81
N LEU A 350 14.01 17.98 -0.82
CA LEU A 350 14.69 18.63 -1.93
C LEU A 350 16.05 18.00 -2.26
N ARG A 351 16.78 17.49 -1.27
CA ARG A 351 18.10 16.90 -1.49
C ARG A 351 17.97 15.55 -2.17
N ARG A 352 17.00 14.73 -1.74
CA ARG A 352 16.69 13.47 -2.41
C ARG A 352 16.13 13.68 -3.80
N LEU A 353 15.27 14.68 -3.98
CA LEU A 353 14.74 15.05 -5.29
C LEU A 353 15.89 15.40 -6.24
N HIS A 354 16.81 16.26 -5.80
CA HIS A 354 18.03 16.58 -6.53
C HIS A 354 18.90 15.36 -6.82
N PHE A 355 19.06 14.46 -5.86
CA PHE A 355 19.84 13.25 -6.07
C PHE A 355 19.24 12.35 -7.15
N VAL A 356 17.92 12.22 -7.21
CA VAL A 356 17.22 11.40 -8.21
C VAL A 356 17.31 12.01 -9.61
N TYR A 357 17.04 13.31 -9.76
CA TYR A 357 16.90 13.95 -11.07
C TYR A 357 18.16 14.64 -11.61
N ALA A 358 19.12 14.97 -10.74
CA ALA A 358 20.27 15.80 -11.08
C ALA A 358 21.56 15.32 -10.40
N ARG A 359 21.73 14.00 -10.26
CA ARG A 359 22.82 13.32 -9.51
C ARG A 359 24.23 13.82 -9.81
N ASN A 360 24.49 14.23 -11.06
CA ASN A 360 25.81 14.66 -11.53
C ASN A 360 26.08 16.16 -11.35
N THR A 361 25.17 16.89 -10.71
CA THR A 361 25.32 18.32 -10.45
C THR A 361 25.39 18.58 -8.94
N PRO A 362 26.11 19.62 -8.50
CA PRO A 362 26.09 20.01 -7.11
C PRO A 362 24.73 20.60 -6.74
N PHE A 363 24.24 20.28 -5.54
CA PHE A 363 23.04 20.91 -5.00
C PHE A 363 23.25 22.42 -4.90
N PRO A 364 22.33 23.27 -5.40
CA PRO A 364 22.50 24.72 -5.38
C PRO A 364 22.72 25.25 -3.95
N PRO A 365 23.85 25.92 -3.65
CA PRO A 365 24.22 26.30 -2.29
C PRO A 365 23.34 27.41 -1.71
N ASP A 366 22.68 28.18 -2.56
CA ASP A 366 21.76 29.26 -2.21
C ASP A 366 20.38 28.77 -1.76
N ILE A 367 20.05 27.50 -2.01
CA ILE A 367 18.78 26.91 -1.59
C ILE A 367 18.88 26.45 -0.13
N GLN A 368 18.32 27.27 0.77
CA GLN A 368 18.17 26.89 2.16
C GLN A 368 17.11 25.79 2.28
N VAL A 369 17.53 24.61 2.71
CA VAL A 369 16.62 23.56 3.16
C VAL A 369 16.26 23.90 4.61
N PRO A 370 14.99 24.18 4.94
CA PRO A 370 14.62 24.65 6.28
C PRO A 370 15.26 23.83 7.41
N LEU A 371 15.91 24.50 8.37
CA LEU A 371 16.68 23.85 9.45
C LEU A 371 15.85 22.92 10.36
N ALA A 372 14.52 23.06 10.36
CA ALA A 372 13.61 22.11 10.98
C ALA A 372 13.81 20.66 10.48
N PHE A 373 14.44 20.49 9.31
CA PHE A 373 14.78 19.20 8.71
C PHE A 373 16.10 18.57 9.21
N GLN A 374 16.91 19.30 9.98
CA GLN A 374 18.23 18.81 10.43
C GLN A 374 18.29 18.41 11.90
N GLN A 375 17.37 18.90 12.75
CA GLN A 375 17.32 18.53 14.16
C GLN A 375 16.29 17.42 14.40
N ARG A 376 16.73 16.16 14.31
CA ARG A 376 16.07 15.11 15.12
C ARG A 376 16.30 15.51 16.59
N PRO A 377 15.28 15.53 17.45
CA PRO A 377 15.52 15.74 18.87
C PRO A 377 16.50 14.65 19.31
N HIS A 378 17.67 15.06 19.82
CA HIS A 378 18.47 14.19 20.66
C HIS A 378 17.52 13.63 21.72
N GLN A 379 17.43 12.31 21.80
CA GLN A 379 16.80 11.62 22.92
C GLN A 379 17.55 12.05 24.18
N GLN A 380 17.12 13.13 24.83
CA GLN A 380 17.45 13.34 26.22
C GLN A 380 16.65 12.30 27.01
N PRO A 381 17.28 11.50 27.88
CA PRO A 381 16.56 10.63 28.78
C PRO A 381 15.77 11.50 29.75
N PHE A 382 14.45 11.57 29.58
CA PHE A 382 13.60 12.29 30.52
C PHE A 382 13.50 11.47 31.82
N GLN A 383 14.07 12.02 32.90
CA GLN A 383 13.83 11.56 34.27
C GLN A 383 12.35 11.77 34.63
N GLY A 384 11.79 10.76 35.29
CA GLY A 384 10.36 10.53 35.39
C GLY A 384 9.54 11.58 36.13
N TYR A 385 8.26 11.62 35.77
CA TYR A 385 7.19 12.15 36.60
C TYR A 385 6.50 10.99 37.35
N PRO A 386 6.00 11.22 38.58
CA PRO A 386 5.46 10.18 39.43
C PRO A 386 4.08 9.70 38.94
N PRO A 387 3.70 8.44 39.23
CA PRO A 387 2.44 7.88 38.77
C PRO A 387 1.24 8.52 39.48
N GLN A 388 0.27 8.99 38.69
CA GLN A 388 -1.06 9.31 39.18
C GLN A 388 -1.81 8.01 39.51
N GLN A 389 -2.25 7.89 40.75
CA GLN A 389 -3.09 6.82 41.26
C GLN A 389 -4.42 6.77 40.50
N GLN A 390 -4.66 5.68 39.78
CA GLN A 390 -5.99 5.32 39.33
C GLN A 390 -6.62 4.33 40.32
N SER A 391 -7.73 4.77 40.88
CA SER A 391 -8.61 4.05 41.79
C SER A 391 -9.20 2.78 41.18
N ALA A 392 -9.18 1.73 41.99
CA ALA A 392 -9.63 0.38 41.70
C ALA A 392 -11.09 0.31 41.24
N ARG A 393 -11.34 -0.46 40.17
CA ARG A 393 -12.67 -0.93 39.78
C ARG A 393 -12.67 -2.45 39.71
N SER A 394 -13.69 -3.00 40.34
CA SER A 394 -13.90 -4.39 40.74
C SER A 394 -14.05 -5.36 39.57
N GLN A 395 -13.34 -6.49 39.63
CA GLN A 395 -13.55 -7.66 38.76
C GLN A 395 -14.75 -8.50 39.23
N PRO A 396 -15.59 -9.04 38.34
CA PRO A 396 -16.49 -10.14 38.66
C PRO A 396 -15.79 -11.50 38.49
N GLN A 397 -16.09 -12.38 39.44
CA GLN A 397 -15.65 -13.77 39.55
C GLN A 397 -16.15 -14.63 38.38
N GLN A 398 -15.29 -15.51 37.86
CA GLN A 398 -15.69 -16.63 36.99
C GLN A 398 -16.01 -17.88 37.82
N PRO A 399 -17.01 -18.68 37.42
CA PRO A 399 -17.12 -20.06 37.86
C PRO A 399 -16.91 -21.07 36.71
N GLY A 400 -16.33 -22.22 37.06
CA GLY A 400 -16.82 -23.50 36.56
C GLY A 400 -15.99 -24.18 35.47
N SER A 401 -15.01 -24.96 35.90
CA SER A 401 -14.39 -26.05 35.14
C SER A 401 -15.41 -27.11 34.72
N PHE A 402 -15.51 -27.41 33.42
CA PHE A 402 -16.20 -28.58 32.89
C PHE A 402 -15.20 -29.60 32.33
N GLN A 403 -15.36 -30.85 32.78
CA GLN A 403 -14.61 -32.04 32.43
C GLN A 403 -14.95 -32.52 31.02
N GLN A 404 -13.94 -32.89 30.23
CA GLN A 404 -14.11 -33.62 28.96
C GLN A 404 -14.10 -35.14 29.21
N PRO A 405 -14.97 -35.92 28.56
CA PRO A 405 -14.88 -37.38 28.56
C PRO A 405 -13.90 -37.90 27.50
N ARG A 406 -13.10 -38.89 27.92
CA ARG A 406 -12.27 -39.78 27.09
C ARG A 406 -13.12 -40.49 26.02
N GLN A 407 -12.65 -40.48 24.78
CA GLN A 407 -13.07 -41.45 23.76
C GLN A 407 -11.87 -42.19 23.16
N GLN A 408 -12.18 -43.36 22.63
CA GLN A 408 -11.35 -44.57 22.58
C GLN A 408 -10.43 -44.62 21.35
N GLN A 409 -9.32 -45.36 21.52
CA GLN A 409 -8.39 -45.77 20.48
C GLN A 409 -9.02 -46.78 19.52
N PRO A 410 -8.65 -46.76 18.22
CA PRO A 410 -8.70 -47.94 17.36
C PRO A 410 -7.32 -48.58 17.15
N MET A 411 -7.39 -49.88 16.89
CA MET A 411 -6.34 -50.90 16.76
C MET A 411 -5.34 -50.75 15.59
N PRO A 412 -4.20 -51.47 15.65
CA PRO A 412 -3.12 -51.38 14.65
C PRO A 412 -3.44 -52.11 13.34
N GLN A 413 -3.15 -51.46 12.21
CA GLN A 413 -3.18 -52.05 10.87
C GLN A 413 -1.92 -52.87 10.57
N GLN A 414 -2.15 -53.99 9.88
CA GLN A 414 -1.19 -55.00 9.46
C GLN A 414 -0.19 -54.46 8.42
N GLN A 415 1.06 -54.90 8.59
CA GLN A 415 2.18 -54.69 7.66
C GLN A 415 2.04 -55.63 6.46
N HIS A 416 1.97 -55.06 5.25
CA HIS A 416 2.17 -55.80 4.00
C HIS A 416 3.59 -55.59 3.47
N ALA A 417 4.22 -56.69 3.08
CA ALA A 417 5.58 -56.77 2.54
C ALA A 417 5.70 -56.11 1.14
N PRO A 418 6.89 -55.61 0.77
CA PRO A 418 7.13 -55.01 -0.54
C PRO A 418 7.31 -56.06 -1.65
N PRO A 419 6.89 -55.78 -2.90
CA PRO A 419 7.22 -56.60 -4.07
C PRO A 419 8.65 -56.35 -4.57
N PRO A 420 9.25 -57.28 -5.33
CA PRO A 420 10.62 -57.19 -5.83
C PRO A 420 10.79 -56.18 -6.98
N PRO A 421 12.01 -55.67 -7.22
CA PRO A 421 12.27 -54.61 -8.19
C PRO A 421 12.18 -55.11 -9.64
N GLN A 422 11.38 -54.42 -10.45
CA GLN A 422 11.37 -54.55 -11.90
C GLN A 422 12.51 -53.73 -12.53
N GLN A 423 13.23 -54.36 -13.45
CA GLN A 423 14.29 -53.75 -14.25
C GLN A 423 13.71 -52.64 -15.15
N GLN A 424 14.13 -51.40 -14.92
CA GLN A 424 13.87 -50.29 -15.83
C GLN A 424 14.78 -50.36 -17.04
N GLN A 425 14.17 -50.47 -18.23
CA GLN A 425 14.80 -50.21 -19.51
C GLN A 425 15.18 -48.72 -19.60
N GLN A 426 16.39 -48.48 -20.09
CA GLN A 426 16.95 -47.16 -20.34
C GLN A 426 16.13 -46.43 -21.41
N GLN A 427 15.51 -45.30 -21.03
CA GLN A 427 15.04 -44.30 -21.99
C GLN A 427 16.18 -43.33 -22.34
N PRO A 428 16.29 -42.88 -23.60
CA PRO A 428 17.26 -41.86 -23.99
C PRO A 428 16.90 -40.49 -23.38
N PRO A 429 17.89 -39.62 -23.15
CA PRO A 429 17.67 -38.31 -22.53
C PRO A 429 16.80 -37.41 -23.42
N PRO A 430 15.91 -36.59 -22.83
CA PRO A 430 15.16 -35.60 -23.57
C PRO A 430 16.09 -34.50 -24.12
N PRO A 431 15.74 -33.87 -25.25
CA PRO A 431 16.53 -32.80 -25.83
C PRO A 431 16.61 -31.62 -24.85
N GLN A 432 17.85 -31.13 -24.64
CA GLN A 432 18.13 -29.92 -23.88
C GLN A 432 17.34 -28.75 -24.48
N SER A 433 16.38 -28.22 -23.73
CA SER A 433 15.77 -26.94 -24.04
C SER A 433 16.82 -25.85 -23.86
N SER A 434 17.08 -25.11 -24.94
CA SER A 434 17.95 -23.94 -24.93
C SER A 434 17.35 -22.88 -23.99
N ALA A 435 18.03 -22.62 -22.88
CA ALA A 435 17.70 -21.54 -21.97
C ALA A 435 17.85 -20.17 -22.67
N PRO A 436 17.00 -19.19 -22.35
CA PRO A 436 17.14 -17.82 -22.85
C PRO A 436 18.49 -17.21 -22.37
N PRO A 437 19.06 -16.24 -23.10
CA PRO A 437 20.31 -15.58 -22.71
C PRO A 437 20.17 -14.94 -21.33
N GLY A 438 20.96 -15.42 -20.36
CA GLY A 438 20.91 -14.94 -18.98
C GLY A 438 21.43 -13.51 -18.84
N ALA A 439 20.85 -12.76 -17.90
CA ALA A 439 21.31 -11.42 -17.53
C ALA A 439 22.76 -11.48 -17.01
N ALA A 440 23.72 -11.02 -17.82
CA ALA A 440 25.10 -10.89 -17.39
C ALA A 440 25.18 -9.86 -16.25
N VAL A 441 25.89 -10.22 -15.17
CA VAL A 441 26.16 -9.28 -14.07
C VAL A 441 26.77 -8.02 -14.66
N SER A 442 26.20 -6.84 -14.39
CA SER A 442 26.82 -5.54 -14.68
C SER A 442 28.03 -5.29 -13.77
N ALA A 443 29.00 -6.20 -13.78
CA ALA A 443 30.24 -6.14 -13.01
C ALA A 443 31.04 -4.86 -13.30
N SER A 444 30.79 -4.23 -14.46
CA SER A 444 31.31 -2.93 -14.89
C SER A 444 31.03 -1.80 -13.89
N LYS A 445 29.86 -1.77 -13.24
CA LYS A 445 29.48 -0.71 -12.29
C LYS A 445 30.40 -0.62 -11.06
N TYR A 446 31.10 -1.72 -10.72
CA TYR A 446 31.94 -1.81 -9.52
C TYR A 446 33.42 -1.97 -9.82
N THR A 447 33.86 -1.97 -11.09
CA THR A 447 35.24 -2.30 -11.46
C THR A 447 36.24 -1.15 -11.26
N GLN A 448 35.80 0.06 -10.90
CA GLN A 448 36.74 1.14 -10.58
C GLN A 448 37.36 0.93 -9.20
N ALA A 449 38.69 0.99 -9.16
CA ALA A 449 39.58 0.57 -8.08
C ALA A 449 39.29 1.26 -6.74
N SER A 450 38.67 0.52 -5.81
CA SER A 450 38.73 0.83 -4.38
C SER A 450 40.10 0.36 -3.87
N GLY A 451 40.98 1.29 -3.50
CA GLY A 451 42.28 0.98 -2.87
C GLY A 451 42.20 0.39 -1.46
N ASP A 452 41.03 -0.12 -1.06
CA ASP A 452 40.74 -0.69 0.24
C ASP A 452 40.58 -2.20 0.11
N GLU A 453 41.55 -2.95 0.63
CA GLU A 453 41.61 -4.42 0.59
C GLU A 453 40.36 -5.06 1.21
N GLY A 454 39.77 -4.42 2.23
CA GLY A 454 38.54 -4.88 2.87
C GLY A 454 37.33 -4.84 1.92
N MET A 455 37.16 -3.73 1.19
CA MET A 455 36.08 -3.62 0.19
C MET A 455 36.26 -4.62 -0.96
N ALA A 456 37.51 -4.87 -1.37
CA ALA A 456 37.81 -5.88 -2.40
C ALA A 456 37.46 -7.31 -1.94
N GLN A 457 37.71 -7.64 -0.67
CA GLN A 457 37.31 -8.92 -0.08
C GLN A 457 35.78 -9.08 -0.04
N ILE A 458 35.06 -8.05 0.44
CA ILE A 458 33.59 -8.04 0.50
C ILE A 458 33.01 -8.20 -0.90
N LYS A 459 33.51 -7.43 -1.88
CA LYS A 459 33.07 -7.51 -3.27
C LYS A 459 33.23 -8.93 -3.83
N ARG A 460 34.39 -9.56 -3.63
CA ARG A 460 34.63 -10.95 -4.08
C ARG A 460 33.67 -11.93 -3.41
N GLY A 461 33.47 -11.82 -2.10
CA GLY A 461 32.57 -12.68 -1.35
C GLY A 461 31.12 -12.56 -1.80
N ILE A 462 30.63 -11.33 -1.99
CA ILE A 462 29.28 -11.07 -2.50
C ILE A 462 29.11 -11.60 -3.92
N LEU A 463 30.07 -11.37 -4.83
CA LEU A 463 29.97 -11.89 -6.19
C LEU A 463 29.97 -13.41 -6.24
N GLN A 464 30.77 -14.07 -5.40
CA GLN A 464 30.76 -15.52 -5.27
C GLN A 464 29.43 -16.05 -4.71
N TRP A 465 28.85 -15.35 -3.74
CA TRP A 465 27.51 -15.64 -3.21
C TRP A 465 26.41 -15.43 -4.26
N ALA A 466 26.50 -14.36 -5.05
CA ALA A 466 25.46 -13.95 -5.99
C ALA A 466 25.44 -14.76 -7.28
N THR A 467 26.50 -15.53 -7.59
CA THR A 467 26.64 -16.24 -8.86
C THR A 467 26.58 -17.76 -8.69
N ALA A 468 26.14 -18.46 -9.74
CA ALA A 468 26.04 -19.92 -9.76
C ALA A 468 27.32 -20.59 -10.33
N PRO A 469 27.80 -21.71 -9.75
CA PRO A 469 28.84 -22.55 -10.36
C PRO A 469 28.39 -23.12 -11.73
N PRO A 470 29.31 -23.56 -12.60
CA PRO A 470 30.77 -23.66 -12.43
C PRO A 470 31.56 -22.44 -12.88
N ALA A 471 30.98 -21.56 -13.71
CA ALA A 471 31.70 -20.44 -14.32
C ALA A 471 31.53 -19.10 -13.56
N HIS A 472 30.60 -19.01 -12.60
CA HIS A 472 30.26 -17.75 -11.90
C HIS A 472 29.86 -16.60 -12.85
N GLN A 473 29.32 -16.94 -14.03
CA GLN A 473 28.94 -15.97 -15.06
C GLN A 473 27.50 -15.47 -14.92
N ASN A 474 26.62 -16.29 -14.34
CA ASN A 474 25.20 -15.99 -14.20
C ASN A 474 24.86 -15.69 -12.74
N LEU A 475 24.01 -14.67 -12.53
CA LEU A 475 23.37 -14.46 -11.24
C LEU A 475 22.56 -15.70 -10.86
N ARG A 476 22.59 -16.05 -9.57
CA ARG A 476 21.61 -16.99 -8.99
C ARG A 476 20.21 -16.40 -9.18
N SER A 477 19.21 -17.27 -9.27
CA SER A 477 17.83 -16.81 -9.35
C SER A 477 17.43 -16.07 -8.08
N ILE A 478 16.41 -15.20 -8.18
CA ILE A 478 16.03 -14.34 -7.07
C ILE A 478 15.60 -15.13 -5.83
N ASP A 479 14.92 -16.26 -5.99
CA ASP A 479 14.55 -17.19 -4.92
C ASP A 479 15.78 -17.78 -4.21
N GLN A 480 16.82 -18.13 -4.97
CA GLN A 480 18.08 -18.62 -4.42
C GLN A 480 18.81 -17.52 -3.66
N LEU A 481 18.88 -16.30 -4.19
CA LEU A 481 19.50 -15.17 -3.49
C LEU A 481 18.76 -14.87 -2.17
N LEU A 482 17.43 -14.77 -2.21
CA LEU A 482 16.63 -14.44 -1.03
C LEU A 482 16.71 -15.52 0.06
N SER A 483 16.73 -16.80 -0.32
CA SER A 483 16.81 -17.93 0.63
C SER A 483 18.17 -18.00 1.35
N CYS A 484 19.26 -17.60 0.69
CA CYS A 484 20.60 -17.59 1.29
C CYS A 484 21.09 -16.19 1.71
N PHE A 485 20.22 -15.17 1.64
CA PHE A 485 20.54 -13.79 1.96
C PHE A 485 21.20 -13.57 3.33
N PRO A 486 20.76 -14.22 4.44
CA PRO A 486 21.40 -14.07 5.75
C PRO A 486 22.87 -14.49 5.80
N GLN A 487 23.33 -15.33 4.86
CA GLN A 487 24.73 -15.79 4.80
C GLN A 487 25.70 -14.66 4.40
N THR A 488 25.16 -13.54 3.91
CA THR A 488 25.95 -12.35 3.54
C THR A 488 26.15 -11.38 4.69
N PHE A 489 25.46 -11.58 5.82
CA PHE A 489 25.51 -10.65 6.94
C PHE A 489 26.77 -10.86 7.79
N PRO A 490 27.25 -9.82 8.48
CA PRO A 490 28.33 -9.95 9.44
C PRO A 490 28.08 -11.12 10.42
N PRO A 491 29.11 -11.96 10.69
CA PRO A 491 30.53 -11.71 10.43
C PRO A 491 31.04 -12.16 9.04
N ALA A 492 30.14 -12.45 8.09
CA ALA A 492 30.52 -12.82 6.74
C ALA A 492 31.48 -11.78 6.12
N PHE A 493 32.40 -12.29 5.29
CA PHE A 493 33.40 -11.49 4.57
C PHE A 493 34.36 -10.69 5.48
N GLY A 494 34.51 -11.10 6.74
CA GLY A 494 35.41 -10.45 7.69
C GLY A 494 34.85 -9.16 8.32
N LEU A 495 33.54 -8.92 8.18
CA LEU A 495 32.88 -7.76 8.78
C LEU A 495 32.64 -7.97 10.28
N THR A 496 32.66 -6.90 11.05
CA THR A 496 32.27 -6.94 12.47
C THR A 496 30.76 -7.09 12.61
N ASP A 497 30.31 -7.87 13.59
CA ASP A 497 28.90 -8.03 13.94
C ASP A 497 28.21 -6.68 14.19
N HIS A 498 26.93 -6.57 13.80
CA HIS A 498 26.12 -5.39 14.08
C HIS A 498 24.65 -5.75 14.36
N ALA A 499 24.05 -5.13 15.37
CA ALA A 499 22.70 -5.46 15.84
C ALA A 499 21.60 -5.25 14.78
N TYR A 500 21.85 -4.40 13.78
CA TYR A 500 20.95 -4.18 12.65
C TYR A 500 20.63 -5.45 11.87
N PHE A 501 21.66 -6.23 11.51
CA PHE A 501 21.50 -7.44 10.71
C PHE A 501 20.72 -8.54 11.45
N LYS A 502 20.73 -8.51 12.80
CA LYS A 502 19.94 -9.41 13.65
C LYS A 502 18.43 -9.12 13.60
N LYS A 503 18.00 -7.95 13.10
CA LYS A 503 16.58 -7.60 12.92
C LYS A 503 15.98 -8.27 11.68
N TRP A 504 16.81 -8.84 10.79
CA TRP A 504 16.33 -9.52 9.62
C TRP A 504 15.56 -10.79 9.99
N LYS A 505 14.38 -10.96 9.40
CA LYS A 505 13.57 -12.18 9.52
C LYS A 505 13.68 -12.95 8.21
N SER A 506 14.40 -14.07 8.24
CA SER A 506 14.60 -14.96 7.09
C SER A 506 13.27 -15.46 6.52
N PHE A 507 13.26 -15.70 5.21
CA PHE A 507 12.16 -16.36 4.52
C PHE A 507 12.31 -17.88 4.66
N SER A 508 11.20 -18.61 4.72
CA SER A 508 11.24 -20.06 4.67
C SER A 508 11.69 -20.50 3.27
N PRO A 509 12.68 -21.41 3.12
CA PRO A 509 13.06 -21.94 1.81
C PRO A 509 11.88 -22.54 1.04
N ASP A 510 10.96 -23.21 1.75
CA ASP A 510 9.77 -23.81 1.16
C ASP A 510 8.79 -22.77 0.62
N ALA A 511 8.76 -21.56 1.21
CA ALA A 511 7.93 -20.48 0.71
C ALA A 511 8.48 -19.87 -0.59
N LEU A 512 9.80 -19.90 -0.79
CA LEU A 512 10.46 -19.34 -1.99
C LEU A 512 10.59 -20.36 -3.13
N SER A 513 10.64 -21.65 -2.82
CA SER A 513 10.90 -22.73 -3.79
C SER A 513 9.75 -22.95 -4.79
N GLY A 514 8.53 -22.53 -4.44
CA GLY A 514 7.35 -22.64 -5.32
C GLY A 514 7.35 -21.69 -6.51
N ARG A 515 8.31 -20.74 -6.60
CA ARG A 515 8.32 -19.63 -7.56
C ARG A 515 6.98 -18.88 -7.63
N ASP A 516 6.29 -18.81 -6.50
CA ASP A 516 5.14 -17.94 -6.36
C ASP A 516 5.64 -16.50 -6.45
N GLU A 517 5.32 -15.85 -7.57
CA GLU A 517 5.76 -14.50 -7.90
C GLU A 517 5.39 -13.50 -6.80
N ALA A 518 4.23 -13.68 -6.17
CA ALA A 518 3.77 -12.80 -5.10
C ALA A 518 4.64 -12.91 -3.84
N VAL A 519 4.99 -14.14 -3.47
CA VAL A 519 5.89 -14.38 -2.34
C VAL A 519 7.28 -13.81 -2.62
N LEU A 520 7.78 -13.96 -3.85
CA LEU A 520 9.06 -13.40 -4.26
C LEU A 520 9.04 -11.87 -4.28
N LYS A 521 7.97 -11.25 -4.80
CA LYS A 521 7.79 -9.80 -4.82
C LYS A 521 7.81 -9.21 -3.40
N ARG A 522 7.08 -9.82 -2.44
CA ARG A 522 7.16 -9.44 -1.01
C ARG A 522 8.58 -9.52 -0.50
N ALA A 523 9.24 -10.64 -0.77
CA ALA A 523 10.55 -10.92 -0.26
C ALA A 523 11.59 -9.94 -0.81
N VAL A 524 11.50 -9.60 -2.10
CA VAL A 524 12.32 -8.55 -2.73
C VAL A 524 12.00 -7.18 -2.13
N ARG A 525 10.72 -6.79 -2.01
CA ARG A 525 10.32 -5.50 -1.42
C ARG A 525 10.88 -5.32 -0.01
N LYS A 526 10.71 -6.33 0.85
CA LYS A 526 11.25 -6.36 2.21
C LYS A 526 12.78 -6.34 2.23
N THR A 527 13.43 -7.07 1.33
CA THR A 527 14.90 -7.08 1.20
C THR A 527 15.43 -5.71 0.78
N LYS A 528 14.85 -5.13 -0.28
CA LYS A 528 15.15 -3.77 -0.72
C LYS A 528 14.97 -2.80 0.44
N PHE A 529 13.79 -2.73 1.04
CA PHE A 529 13.54 -1.83 2.17
C PHE A 529 14.55 -1.97 3.32
N PHE A 530 14.93 -3.20 3.67
CA PHE A 530 15.97 -3.47 4.68
C PHE A 530 17.37 -3.01 4.26
N LEU A 531 17.68 -3.04 2.97
CA LEU A 531 18.96 -2.62 2.42
C LEU A 531 18.99 -1.13 2.01
N HIS A 532 17.84 -0.45 2.07
CA HIS A 532 17.72 0.92 1.58
C HIS A 532 18.70 1.85 2.30
N PRO A 533 19.53 2.65 1.59
CA PRO A 533 20.55 3.49 2.22
C PRO A 533 20.04 4.40 3.35
N ASP A 534 18.84 4.95 3.19
CA ASP A 534 18.20 5.80 4.22
C ASP A 534 17.70 5.08 5.47
N LYS A 535 17.58 3.75 5.41
CA LYS A 535 17.16 2.89 6.52
C LYS A 535 18.32 2.33 7.31
N LEU A 536 19.52 2.38 6.72
CA LEU A 536 20.73 1.90 7.34
C LEU A 536 21.06 2.76 8.58
N PRO A 537 21.45 2.13 9.70
CA PRO A 537 21.94 2.85 10.86
C PRO A 537 23.18 3.68 10.52
N LYS A 538 23.30 4.86 11.13
CA LYS A 538 24.43 5.77 10.89
C LYS A 538 25.75 5.27 11.49
N ASP A 539 25.67 4.32 12.41
CA ASP A 539 26.78 3.66 13.09
C ASP A 539 27.32 2.43 12.33
N LEU A 540 26.78 2.12 11.14
CA LEU A 540 27.41 1.13 10.26
C LEU A 540 28.78 1.61 9.79
N THR A 541 29.73 0.67 9.68
CA THR A 541 31.04 0.97 9.08
C THR A 541 30.91 1.25 7.58
N LYS A 542 31.97 1.81 6.97
CA LYS A 542 32.00 2.05 5.52
C LYS A 542 31.84 0.75 4.74
N GLU A 543 32.44 -0.32 5.23
CA GLU A 543 32.43 -1.67 4.68
C GLU A 543 31.04 -2.31 4.78
N GLN A 544 30.36 -2.18 5.93
CA GLN A 544 28.98 -2.64 6.10
C GLN A 544 28.00 -1.87 5.21
N THR A 545 28.19 -0.56 5.08
CA THR A 545 27.38 0.28 4.18
C THR A 545 27.61 -0.12 2.71
N PHE A 546 28.85 -0.42 2.34
CA PHE A 546 29.20 -0.94 1.03
C PHE A 546 28.58 -2.32 0.75
N LEU A 547 28.60 -3.24 1.73
CA LEU A 547 27.90 -4.53 1.67
C LEU A 547 26.41 -4.31 1.36
N CYS A 548 25.71 -3.50 2.15
CA CYS A 548 24.28 -3.27 1.97
C CYS A 548 23.95 -2.72 0.58
N LYS A 549 24.75 -1.76 0.08
CA LYS A 549 24.59 -1.20 -1.25
C LYS A 549 24.77 -2.24 -2.36
N MET A 550 25.84 -3.04 -2.29
CA MET A 550 26.08 -4.10 -3.26
C MET A 550 24.97 -5.15 -3.28
N LEU A 551 24.49 -5.57 -2.10
CA LEU A 551 23.37 -6.50 -1.98
C LEU A 551 22.09 -5.92 -2.59
N TRP A 552 21.83 -4.63 -2.36
CA TRP A 552 20.67 -3.94 -2.92
C TRP A 552 20.69 -4.02 -4.44
N ASP A 553 21.83 -3.64 -5.03
CA ASP A 553 21.98 -3.59 -6.49
C ASP A 553 21.85 -4.99 -7.11
N ILE A 554 22.42 -6.02 -6.49
CA ILE A 554 22.31 -7.43 -6.96
C ILE A 554 20.88 -7.95 -6.87
N VAL A 555 20.18 -7.68 -5.76
CA VAL A 555 18.78 -8.08 -5.59
C VAL A 555 17.88 -7.35 -6.59
N ALA A 556 18.19 -6.08 -6.91
CA ALA A 556 17.48 -5.32 -7.93
C ALA A 556 17.71 -5.91 -9.33
N ASP A 557 18.97 -6.10 -9.74
CA ASP A 557 19.33 -6.66 -11.05
C ASP A 557 18.74 -8.08 -11.22
N SER A 558 18.80 -8.92 -10.19
CA SER A 558 18.23 -10.27 -10.23
C SER A 558 16.70 -10.29 -10.28
N TRP A 559 16.02 -9.31 -9.68
CA TRP A 559 14.57 -9.19 -9.77
C TRP A 559 14.12 -8.72 -11.16
N GLU A 560 14.83 -7.74 -11.73
CA GLU A 560 14.58 -7.29 -13.11
C GLU A 560 14.77 -8.44 -14.12
N ALA A 561 15.77 -9.30 -13.90
CA ALA A 561 15.99 -10.48 -14.71
C ALA A 561 14.97 -11.61 -14.48
N PHE A 562 14.26 -11.60 -13.34
CA PHE A 562 13.23 -12.59 -13.02
C PHE A 562 11.89 -12.26 -13.68
N GLY A 563 11.54 -10.98 -13.79
CA GLY A 563 10.28 -10.55 -14.39
C GLY A 563 10.10 -11.11 -15.80
N PRO A 564 8.87 -11.37 -16.26
CA PRO A 564 8.63 -11.78 -17.63
C PRO A 564 9.33 -10.77 -18.54
N SER A 565 10.14 -11.27 -19.48
CA SER A 565 10.65 -10.43 -20.55
C SER A 565 9.41 -9.85 -21.24
N SER A 566 9.16 -8.57 -20.95
CA SER A 566 7.95 -7.83 -21.35
C SER A 566 7.64 -7.99 -22.82
#